data_AF-A0A353D1G8-F1
#
_entry.id   AF-A0A353D1G8-F1
#
_cell.length_a   1.000
_cell.length_b   1.000
_cell.length_c   1.000
_cell.angle_alpha   90.00
_cell.angle_beta   90.00
_cell.angle_gamma   90.00
#
_symmetry.space_group_name_H-M   'P 1'
#
loop_
_entity.id
_entity.type
_entity.pdbx_description
1 polymer ?
#
loop_
_entity_poly.entity_id
_entity_poly.type
_entity_poly.pdbx_seq_one_letter_code
_entity_poly.pdbx_strand_id
1 'polypeptide(L)'
;AIAVILFTALYASLKKRIGVLGESLILMDRKARYSAGSGNEIQYSDAAILIGEHFVMLGAQPRIFPTDQMMKHVYPLLQSAEYITPGKMQGLLMRRSKTVLYAIIAIFVALIGVLVYLLF
;
A
#
# COMPACT_ATOMS: atom_id res chain seq x y z
N ALA A 1 15.56 -8.03 -20.96
CA ALA A 1 14.13 -7.74 -20.68
C ALA A 1 13.79 -7.83 -19.18
N ILE A 2 14.07 -8.94 -18.50
CA ILE A 2 13.73 -9.16 -17.07
C ILE A 2 14.33 -8.10 -16.13
N ALA A 3 15.61 -7.73 -16.33
CA ALA A 3 16.27 -6.71 -15.52
C ALA A 3 15.63 -5.32 -15.65
N VAL A 4 15.10 -4.96 -16.83
CA VAL A 4 14.41 -3.69 -17.07
C VAL A 4 13.04 -3.67 -16.39
N ILE A 5 12.32 -4.79 -16.40
CA ILE A 5 11.04 -4.95 -15.67
C ILE A 5 11.29 -4.89 -14.16
N LEU A 6 12.34 -5.55 -13.66
CA LEU A 6 12.72 -5.51 -12.25
C LEU A 6 13.15 -4.10 -11.82
N PHE A 7 13.94 -3.41 -12.65
CA PHE A 7 14.41 -2.06 -12.38
C PHE A 7 13.27 -1.03 -12.45
N THR A 8 12.38 -1.12 -13.43
CA THR A 8 11.18 -0.26 -13.49
C THR A 8 10.18 -0.56 -12.39
N ALA A 9 10.03 -1.82 -11.97
CA ALA A 9 9.24 -2.19 -10.78
C ALA A 9 9.86 -1.64 -9.49
N LEU A 10 11.19 -1.69 -9.34
CA LEU A 10 11.94 -1.06 -8.25
C LEU A 10 11.76 0.46 -8.25
N TYR A 11 11.94 1.10 -9.41
CA TYR A 11 11.81 2.55 -9.59
C TYR A 11 10.37 3.04 -9.36
N ALA A 12 9.38 2.25 -9.76
CA ALA A 12 7.98 2.52 -9.46
C ALA A 12 7.67 2.35 -7.96
N SER A 13 8.37 1.45 -7.26
CA SER A 13 8.24 1.29 -5.80
C SER A 13 8.80 2.50 -5.03
N LEU A 14 9.85 3.14 -5.54
CA LEU A 14 10.51 4.32 -4.95
C LEU A 14 9.67 5.62 -4.97
N LYS A 15 8.48 5.63 -5.59
CA LYS A 15 7.60 6.82 -5.61
C LYS A 15 6.61 6.90 -4.44
N LYS A 16 6.53 5.88 -3.58
CA LYS A 16 5.72 5.99 -2.36
C LYS A 16 6.56 6.65 -1.26
N ARG A 17 6.12 7.79 -0.73
CA ARG A 17 6.89 8.56 0.27
C ARG A 17 6.07 8.77 1.53
N ILE A 18 6.75 8.79 2.67
CA ILE A 18 6.19 9.21 3.96
C ILE A 18 6.80 10.58 4.26
N GLY A 19 5.98 11.53 4.67
CA GLY A 19 6.41 12.84 5.15
C GLY A 19 5.72 13.15 6.46
N VAL A 20 6.25 14.11 7.20
CA VAL A 20 5.64 14.64 8.43
C VAL A 20 5.46 16.13 8.26
N LEU A 21 4.27 16.63 8.57
CA LEU A 21 3.94 18.06 8.54
C LEU A 21 3.26 18.42 9.86
N GLY A 22 4.01 19.05 10.76
CA GLY A 22 3.53 19.30 12.13
C GLY A 22 3.20 17.99 12.84
N GLU A 23 1.95 17.84 13.24
CA GLU A 23 1.41 16.64 13.92
C GLU A 23 0.75 15.64 12.96
N SER A 24 0.84 15.88 11.64
CA SER A 24 0.21 15.04 10.64
C SER A 24 1.23 14.21 9.86
N LEU A 25 0.90 12.94 9.63
CA LEU A 25 1.64 12.06 8.76
C LEU A 25 1.09 12.19 7.33
N ILE A 26 1.98 12.36 6.36
CA ILE A 26 1.63 12.47 4.94
C ILE A 26 2.11 11.22 4.22
N LEU A 27 1.21 10.53 3.55
CA LEU A 27 1.52 9.45 2.62
C LEU A 27 1.37 9.94 1.18
N MET A 28 2.39 9.72 0.37
CA MET A 28 2.38 9.93 -1.06
C MET A 28 2.35 8.59 -1.78
N ASP A 29 1.43 8.44 -2.73
CA ASP A 29 1.35 7.27 -3.62
C ASP A 29 2.18 7.47 -4.89
N ARG A 30 2.38 6.40 -5.68
CA ARG A 30 3.18 6.37 -6.92
C ARG A 30 2.74 7.40 -7.97
N LYS A 31 1.49 7.89 -7.88
CA LYS A 31 0.89 8.91 -8.74
C LYS A 31 1.06 10.34 -8.20
N ALA A 32 1.92 10.56 -7.21
CA ALA A 32 2.07 11.83 -6.50
C ALA A 32 0.75 12.34 -5.88
N ARG A 33 -0.13 11.41 -5.49
CA ARG A 33 -1.34 11.72 -4.71
C ARG A 33 -0.99 11.65 -3.24
N TYR A 34 -1.55 12.56 -2.46
CA TYR A 34 -1.25 12.72 -1.04
C TYR A 34 -2.47 12.38 -0.19
N SER A 35 -2.25 11.73 0.94
CA SER A 35 -3.18 11.73 2.06
C SER A 35 -2.44 12.14 3.31
N ALA A 36 -3.03 13.06 4.07
CA ALA A 36 -2.57 13.43 5.39
C ALA A 36 -3.54 12.87 6.43
N GLY A 37 -3.03 12.48 7.59
CA GLY A 37 -3.85 12.08 8.72
C GLY A 37 -3.10 12.21 10.04
N SER A 38 -3.84 12.30 11.13
CA SER A 38 -3.30 12.35 12.49
C SER A 38 -4.08 11.44 13.43
N GLY A 39 -3.40 10.94 14.46
CA GLY A 39 -3.99 10.04 15.46
C GLY A 39 -4.71 8.84 14.82
N ASN A 40 -5.98 8.63 15.20
CA ASN A 40 -6.80 7.50 14.76
C ASN A 40 -7.07 7.42 13.25
N GLU A 41 -6.79 8.47 12.48
CA GLU A 41 -6.87 8.44 11.01
C GLU A 41 -5.72 7.66 10.38
N ILE A 42 -4.62 7.51 11.13
CA ILE A 42 -3.47 6.71 10.74
C ILE A 42 -3.71 5.29 11.21
N GLN A 43 -3.68 4.36 10.27
CA GLN A 43 -3.75 2.93 10.53
C GLN A 43 -2.40 2.31 10.21
N TYR A 44 -1.83 1.56 11.15
CA TYR A 44 -0.52 0.97 10.95
C TYR A 44 -0.45 -0.50 11.38
N SER A 45 0.50 -1.20 10.80
CA SER A 45 0.86 -2.58 11.10
C SER A 45 2.37 -2.72 10.92
N ASP A 46 2.92 -3.86 11.33
CA ASP A 46 4.35 -4.15 11.16
C ASP A 46 4.77 -4.17 9.68
N ALA A 47 3.82 -4.38 8.78
CA ALA A 47 4.06 -4.49 7.34
C ALA A 47 3.76 -3.20 6.55
N ALA A 48 2.93 -2.29 7.05
CA ALA A 48 2.44 -1.14 6.30
C ALA A 48 1.82 -0.04 7.16
N ILE A 49 1.87 1.19 6.64
CA ILE A 49 1.13 2.37 7.13
C ILE A 49 0.08 2.76 6.08
N LEU A 50 -1.11 3.11 6.52
CA LEU A 50 -2.30 3.39 5.74
C LEU A 50 -2.98 4.67 6.25
N ILE A 51 -3.29 5.60 5.34
CA ILE A 51 -4.10 6.79 5.62
C ILE A 51 -5.09 6.95 4.48
N GLY A 52 -6.39 6.84 4.78
CA GLY A 52 -7.43 6.83 3.76
C GLY A 52 -7.14 5.76 2.70
N GLU A 53 -7.13 6.14 1.42
CA GLU A 53 -6.89 5.22 0.30
C GLU A 53 -5.41 4.97 -0.05
N HIS A 54 -4.47 5.63 0.66
CA HIS A 54 -3.05 5.57 0.36
C HIS A 54 -2.30 4.77 1.41
N PHE A 55 -1.39 3.91 0.97
CA PHE A 55 -0.59 3.06 1.84
C PHE A 55 0.86 2.97 1.41
N VAL A 56 1.75 2.76 2.38
CA VAL A 56 3.19 2.52 2.20
C VAL A 56 3.56 1.23 2.93
N MET A 57 4.28 0.33 2.26
CA MET A 57 4.76 -0.92 2.87
C MET A 57 6.12 -0.71 3.54
N LEU A 58 6.30 -1.29 4.72
CA LEU A 58 7.48 -1.16 5.56
C LEU A 58 8.48 -2.32 5.40
N GLY A 59 8.08 -3.43 4.76
CA GLY A 59 8.79 -4.72 4.85
C GLY A 59 9.72 -5.16 3.71
N ALA A 60 9.81 -4.48 2.56
CA ALA A 60 10.42 -5.11 1.37
C ALA A 60 11.65 -4.45 0.72
N GLN A 61 11.96 -3.15 0.86
CA GLN A 61 13.19 -2.51 0.33
C GLN A 61 13.16 -0.98 0.49
N PRO A 62 14.33 -0.31 0.30
CA PRO A 62 15.20 0.15 1.39
C PRO A 62 14.51 1.17 2.30
N ARG A 63 14.91 1.23 3.58
CA ARG A 63 14.35 2.17 4.56
C ARG A 63 14.48 3.60 4.01
N ILE A 64 13.36 4.17 3.55
CA ILE A 64 13.28 5.50 2.93
C ILE A 64 13.71 6.59 3.93
N PHE A 65 13.59 6.29 5.22
CA PHE A 65 14.21 7.04 6.29
C PHE A 65 15.38 6.26 6.88
N PRO A 66 16.54 6.89 7.14
CA PRO A 66 17.47 6.41 8.14
C PRO A 66 16.66 6.10 9.41
N THR A 67 16.95 4.96 10.05
CA THR A 67 16.21 4.47 11.22
C THR A 67 15.93 5.59 12.24
N ASP A 68 16.91 6.47 12.41
CA ASP A 68 16.93 7.60 13.34
C ASP A 68 15.86 8.66 13.00
N GLN A 69 15.67 9.01 11.73
CA GLN A 69 14.66 9.98 11.32
C GLN A 69 13.24 9.40 11.46
N MET A 70 13.11 8.10 11.21
CA MET A 70 11.84 7.40 11.39
C MET A 70 11.45 7.41 12.88
N MET A 71 12.39 7.08 13.77
CA MET A 71 12.19 7.11 15.22
C MET A 71 11.89 8.51 15.74
N LYS A 72 12.51 9.55 15.17
CA LYS A 72 12.35 10.94 15.63
C LYS A 72 11.05 11.59 15.19
N HIS A 73 10.56 11.28 13.97
CA HIS A 73 9.46 12.02 13.36
C HIS A 73 8.21 11.18 13.09
N VAL A 74 8.36 9.89 12.77
CA VAL A 74 7.23 9.03 12.39
C VAL A 74 6.69 8.25 13.57
N TYR A 75 7.56 7.62 14.37
CA TYR A 75 7.14 6.81 15.52
C TYR A 75 6.30 7.55 16.57
N PRO A 76 6.60 8.82 16.93
CA PRO A 76 5.77 9.55 17.88
C PRO A 76 4.32 9.70 17.38
N LEU A 77 4.13 9.89 16.08
CA LEU A 77 2.80 9.99 15.46
C LEU A 77 2.08 8.65 15.38
N LEU A 78 2.81 7.54 15.39
CA LEU A 78 2.23 6.20 15.43
C LEU A 78 1.74 5.80 16.83
N GLN A 79 2.20 6.48 17.89
CA GLN A 79 1.73 6.19 19.26
C GLN A 79 0.25 6.50 19.46
N SER A 80 -0.26 7.50 18.74
CA SER A 80 -1.68 7.88 18.73
C SER A 80 -2.47 7.26 17.57
N ALA A 81 -1.83 6.40 16.77
CA ALA A 81 -2.42 5.76 15.61
C ALA A 81 -3.11 4.43 15.94
N GLU A 82 -4.05 4.00 15.09
CA GLU A 82 -4.73 2.71 15.24
C GLU A 82 -3.80 1.58 14.76
N TYR A 83 -3.36 0.72 15.68
CA TYR A 83 -2.69 -0.53 15.31
C TYR A 83 -3.70 -1.54 14.76
N ILE A 84 -3.38 -2.11 13.59
CA ILE A 84 -4.21 -3.09 12.91
C ILE A 84 -3.40 -4.37 12.69
N THR A 85 -3.99 -5.51 13.07
CA THR A 85 -3.39 -6.83 12.85
C THR A 85 -3.07 -7.09 11.37
N PRO A 86 -2.00 -7.83 11.04
CA PRO A 86 -1.59 -8.10 9.66
C PRO A 86 -2.71 -8.63 8.75
N GLY A 87 -3.57 -9.52 9.26
CA GLY A 87 -4.71 -10.06 8.50
C GLY A 87 -5.76 -8.99 8.14
N LYS A 88 -6.11 -8.12 9.09
CA LYS A 88 -7.04 -7.00 8.86
C LYS A 88 -6.42 -5.97 7.90
N MET A 89 -5.12 -5.70 8.02
CA MET A 89 -4.39 -4.81 7.09
C MET A 89 -4.38 -5.37 5.67
N GLN A 90 -4.09 -6.67 5.50
CA GLN A 90 -4.12 -7.31 4.18
C GLN A 90 -5.51 -7.24 3.54
N GLY A 91 -6.57 -7.46 4.33
CA GLY A 91 -7.95 -7.28 3.87
C GLY A 91 -8.26 -5.85 3.42
N LEU A 92 -7.81 -4.85 4.17
CA LEU A 92 -7.97 -3.42 3.81
C LEU A 92 -7.22 -3.08 2.51
N LEU A 93 -6.00 -3.59 2.34
CA LEU A 93 -5.21 -3.39 1.13
C LEU A 93 -5.82 -4.09 -0.08
N MET A 94 -6.34 -5.31 0.08
CA MET A 94 -6.99 -6.07 -0.99
C MET A 94 -8.27 -5.39 -1.48
N ARG A 95 -9.12 -4.89 -0.56
CA ARG A 95 -10.36 -4.17 -0.92
C ARG A 95 -10.10 -2.90 -1.74
N ARG A 96 -8.95 -2.25 -1.53
CA ARG A 96 -8.57 -1.00 -2.19
C ARG A 96 -7.79 -1.21 -3.49
N SER A 97 -7.31 -2.42 -3.74
CA SER A 97 -6.61 -2.78 -4.97
C SER A 97 -7.61 -3.03 -6.10
N LYS A 98 -7.77 -2.05 -7.01
CA LYS A 98 -8.57 -2.22 -8.24
C LYS A 98 -8.12 -3.43 -9.07
N THR A 99 -6.86 -3.84 -8.95
CA THR A 99 -6.30 -5.02 -9.62
C THR A 99 -6.99 -6.31 -9.19
N VAL A 100 -7.41 -6.42 -7.91
CA VAL A 100 -8.13 -7.60 -7.41
C VAL A 100 -9.51 -7.69 -8.05
N LEU A 101 -10.20 -6.55 -8.18
CA LEU A 101 -11.50 -6.48 -8.86
C LEU A 101 -11.38 -6.92 -10.33
N TYR A 102 -10.40 -6.41 -11.07
CA TYR A 102 -10.17 -6.80 -12.46
C TYR A 102 -9.77 -8.27 -12.60
N ALA A 103 -8.99 -8.82 -11.67
CA ALA A 103 -8.62 -10.23 -11.68
C ALA A 103 -9.84 -11.15 -11.45
N ILE A 104 -10.73 -10.80 -10.52
CA ILE A 104 -11.98 -11.55 -10.28
C ILE A 104 -12.85 -11.53 -11.53
N ILE A 105 -13.03 -10.37 -12.17
CA ILE A 105 -13.80 -10.25 -13.41
C ILE A 105 -13.18 -11.12 -14.51
N ALA A 106 -11.86 -11.09 -14.69
CA ALA A 106 -11.18 -11.89 -15.70
C ALA A 106 -11.36 -13.39 -15.49
N ILE A 107 -11.28 -13.87 -14.24
CA ILE A 107 -11.55 -15.27 -13.89
C ILE A 107 -12.99 -15.65 -14.25
N PHE A 108 -13.95 -14.78 -13.92
CA PHE A 108 -15.36 -15.01 -14.20
C PHE A 108 -15.63 -15.12 -15.72
N VAL A 109 -15.06 -14.21 -16.51
CA VAL A 109 -15.17 -14.23 -17.98
C VAL A 109 -14.54 -15.50 -18.56
N ALA A 110 -13.37 -15.91 -18.07
CA ALA A 110 -12.72 -17.14 -18.51
C ALA A 110 -13.57 -18.39 -18.20
N LEU A 111 -14.16 -18.46 -17.00
CA LEU A 111 -15.04 -19.54 -16.58
C LEU A 111 -16.28 -19.65 -17.48
N ILE A 112 -16.92 -18.51 -17.77
CA ILE A 112 -18.08 -18.46 -18.67
C ILE A 112 -17.66 -18.89 -20.09
N GLY A 113 -16.51 -18.43 -20.59
CA GLY A 113 -16.00 -18.82 -21.90
C GLY A 113 -15.76 -20.32 -22.02
N VAL A 114 -15.16 -20.94 -21.00
CA VAL A 114 -14.96 -22.41 -20.95
C VAL A 114 -16.29 -23.15 -20.90
N LEU A 115 -17.25 -22.66 -20.12
CA LEU A 115 -18.58 -23.26 -20.03
C LEU A 115 -19.29 -23.24 -21.39
N VAL A 116 -19.25 -22.09 -22.09
CA VAL A 116 -19.84 -21.94 -23.42
C VAL A 116 -19.14 -22.85 -24.44
N TYR A 117 -17.80 -22.93 -24.40
CA TYR A 117 -17.04 -23.84 -25.26
C TYR A 117 -17.36 -25.33 -25.01
N LEU A 118 -17.69 -25.71 -23.78
CA LEU A 118 -18.11 -27.09 -23.47
C LEU A 118 -19.56 -27.38 -23.87
N LEU A 119 -20.38 -26.35 -24.07
CA LEU A 119 -21.80 -26.46 -24.44
C LEU A 119 -22.05 -26.46 -25.95
N PHE A 120 -21.09 -26.02 -26.76
CA PHE A 120 -21.17 -25.92 -28.23
C PHE A 120 -20.05 -26.72 -28.89
#